data_AF-A0A3E1HPW6-F1
#
_entry.id   AF-A0A3E1HPW6-F1
#
_cell.length_a   1.000
_cell.length_b   1.000
_cell.length_c   1.000
_cell.angle_alpha   90.00
_cell.angle_beta   90.00
_cell.angle_gamma   90.00
#
_symmetry.space_group_name_H-M   'P 1'
#
loop_
_entity.id
_entity.type
_entity.pdbx_description
1 polymer ?
#
loop_
_entity_poly.entity_id
_entity_poly.type
_entity_poly.pdbx_seq_one_letter_code
_entity_poly.pdbx_strand_id
1 'polypeptide(L)'
;MSNFSISNNGPAWWQVDNHERSSSSEPPSVEIITKRYSGIRRQDSRTYGEPVSDRVVASGMHLFVYKPENLDPGKKPESIWDGFSQWDRDNCVSVAAIKLAMEQFGEQPTDVFKEVREIPDGFQVTLRNNQTIYLTQDELEMASTSARFKGTDPQTLTSANFIYAVMAKVEQQTQQKAKNGHVSYGEALGVLNNRRDALPLAFARLGLAEQTEMVAPEDLANGRPGAFHGANGKDGTHTSVSVGGREERWGNQGGPSPTGDNIYAYAFKKNIELTQRHGPGGVAKTSLSSARLAGFNAPP
;
A
#
# COMPACT_ATOMS: atom_id res chain seq x y z
N MET A 1 44.11 28.40 -2.59
CA MET A 1 44.24 27.15 -1.82
C MET A 1 43.11 27.09 -0.81
N SER A 2 42.12 26.23 -1.04
CA SER A 2 41.31 25.54 -0.02
C SER A 2 40.13 24.87 -0.73
N ASN A 3 40.34 23.65 -1.22
CA ASN A 3 39.28 22.76 -1.69
C ASN A 3 38.68 22.06 -0.46
N PHE A 4 37.37 22.19 -0.25
CA PHE A 4 36.62 21.33 0.66
C PHE A 4 36.27 20.04 -0.07
N SER A 5 36.84 18.93 0.42
CA SER A 5 36.50 17.56 0.03
C SER A 5 35.37 17.08 0.95
N ILE A 6 34.19 16.81 0.38
CA ILE A 6 33.14 16.05 1.07
C ILE A 6 33.33 14.59 0.68
N SER A 7 33.71 13.75 1.65
CA SER A 7 33.81 12.31 1.50
C SER A 7 32.41 11.69 1.43
N ASN A 8 32.03 11.15 0.28
CA ASN A 8 30.86 10.28 0.13
C ASN A 8 31.21 8.87 0.62
N ASN A 9 30.86 8.55 1.87
CA ASN A 9 30.78 7.17 2.33
C ASN A 9 29.31 6.73 2.29
N GLY A 10 28.88 6.22 1.13
CA GLY A 10 27.62 5.47 1.02
C GLY A 10 27.76 4.04 1.55
N PRO A 11 26.67 3.41 2.02
CA PRO A 11 26.73 2.10 2.66
C PRO A 11 27.09 0.96 1.69
N ALA A 12 27.88 0.02 2.20
CA ALA A 12 28.46 -1.12 1.48
C ALA A 12 27.46 -2.28 1.32
N TRP A 13 26.58 -2.22 0.33
CA TRP A 13 25.79 -3.39 -0.10
C TRP A 13 25.62 -3.44 -1.62
N TRP A 14 26.73 -3.43 -2.38
CA TRP A 14 26.72 -3.81 -3.80
C TRP A 14 28.05 -4.48 -4.18
N GLN A 15 28.24 -5.72 -3.73
CA GLN A 15 29.19 -6.63 -4.37
C GLN A 15 28.46 -7.95 -4.61
N VAL A 16 27.89 -8.08 -5.79
CA VAL A 16 27.51 -9.38 -6.36
C VAL A 16 28.19 -9.43 -7.73
N ASP A 17 29.03 -10.44 -7.91
CA ASP A 17 29.89 -10.63 -9.07
C ASP A 17 29.07 -10.76 -10.36
N ASN A 18 29.29 -9.81 -11.26
CA ASN A 18 28.76 -9.79 -12.62
C ASN A 18 29.68 -10.61 -13.53
N HIS A 19 29.18 -11.71 -14.09
CA HIS A 19 29.72 -12.22 -15.35
C HIS A 19 28.89 -11.67 -16.53
N GLU A 20 29.53 -10.71 -17.21
CA GLU A 20 29.39 -10.33 -18.63
C GLU A 20 28.00 -9.98 -19.18
N ARG A 21 27.68 -8.68 -19.12
CA ARG A 21 27.11 -7.95 -20.28
C ARG A 21 27.67 -6.53 -20.32
N SER A 22 28.39 -6.23 -21.40
CA SER A 22 28.89 -4.89 -21.69
C SER A 22 27.74 -4.00 -22.19
N SER A 23 27.23 -3.14 -21.34
CA SER A 23 26.67 -1.85 -21.75
C SER A 23 26.95 -0.87 -20.64
N SER A 24 27.48 0.30 -20.98
CA SER A 24 27.67 1.43 -20.09
C SER A 24 26.38 1.74 -19.32
N SER A 25 26.27 1.25 -18.09
CA SER A 25 25.20 1.62 -17.18
C SER A 25 25.83 2.28 -15.97
N GLU A 26 25.88 3.61 -15.98
CA GLU A 26 25.79 4.31 -14.71
C GLU A 26 24.57 3.72 -13.97
N PRO A 27 24.66 3.43 -12.67
CA PRO A 27 23.50 2.99 -11.91
C PRO A 27 22.40 4.05 -12.09
N PRO A 28 21.12 3.65 -12.28
CA PRO A 28 20.05 4.61 -12.46
C PRO A 28 20.08 5.61 -11.30
N SER A 29 20.31 6.88 -11.61
CA SER A 29 20.39 7.94 -10.61
C SER A 29 19.09 7.98 -9.83
N VAL A 30 19.16 7.89 -8.50
CA VAL A 30 17.98 8.06 -7.63
C VAL A 30 17.44 9.47 -7.87
N GLU A 31 16.27 9.56 -8.50
CA GLU A 31 15.60 10.84 -8.72
C GLU A 31 15.09 11.36 -7.37
N ILE A 32 15.70 12.45 -6.89
CA ILE A 32 15.32 13.11 -5.65
C ILE A 32 14.17 14.07 -5.94
N ILE A 33 13.10 13.96 -5.16
CA ILE A 33 11.93 14.84 -5.23
C ILE A 33 12.07 15.93 -4.17
N THR A 34 12.48 17.11 -4.60
CA THR A 34 12.72 18.26 -3.70
C THR A 34 11.45 19.02 -3.34
N LYS A 35 10.40 18.93 -4.16
CA LYS A 35 9.15 19.64 -3.93
C LYS A 35 8.22 18.80 -3.05
N ARG A 36 7.82 19.36 -1.90
CA ARG A 36 6.79 18.80 -1.02
C ARG A 36 5.51 19.64 -1.10
N TYR A 37 4.37 18.99 -0.91
CA TYR A 37 3.11 19.71 -0.75
C TYR A 37 3.11 20.41 0.63
N SER A 38 2.61 21.64 0.68
CA SER A 38 2.57 22.46 1.90
C SER A 38 1.45 23.50 1.82
N GLY A 39 1.09 24.07 2.97
CA GLY A 39 0.05 25.09 3.08
C GLY A 39 -1.37 24.51 3.08
N ILE A 40 -2.37 25.33 2.73
CA ILE A 40 -3.78 24.94 2.69
C ILE A 40 -4.20 24.55 1.27
N ARG A 41 -4.85 23.40 1.14
CA ARG A 41 -5.39 22.91 -0.12
C ARG A 41 -6.76 23.52 -0.39
N ARG A 42 -6.89 24.25 -1.50
CA ARG A 42 -8.12 25.01 -1.83
C ARG A 42 -9.38 24.15 -1.98
N GLN A 43 -9.23 22.92 -2.50
CA GLN A 43 -10.37 22.06 -2.82
C GLN A 43 -11.08 21.53 -1.57
N ASP A 44 -10.38 21.42 -0.44
CA ASP A 44 -10.95 20.92 0.82
C ASP A 44 -10.69 21.83 2.03
N SER A 45 -10.03 22.97 1.83
CA SER A 45 -9.67 23.95 2.87
C SER A 45 -8.88 23.37 4.06
N ARG A 46 -8.24 22.22 3.88
CA ARG A 46 -7.42 21.56 4.91
C ARG A 46 -5.93 21.74 4.61
N THR A 47 -5.08 21.63 5.62
CA THR A 47 -3.62 21.68 5.44
C THR A 47 -3.10 20.47 4.66
N TYR A 48 -2.08 20.63 3.82
CA TYR A 48 -1.31 19.52 3.24
C TYR A 48 -0.49 18.75 4.29
N GLY A 49 -0.55 19.16 5.55
CA GLY A 49 0.18 18.52 6.65
C GLY A 49 1.63 18.99 6.74
N GLU A 50 2.30 18.48 7.77
CA GLU A 50 3.73 18.75 8.03
C GLU A 50 4.57 17.49 7.76
N PRO A 51 5.82 17.64 7.27
CA PRO A 51 6.75 16.52 7.18
C PRO A 51 6.98 15.89 8.56
N VAL A 52 7.06 14.57 8.62
CA VAL A 52 7.36 13.83 9.86
C VAL A 52 8.84 13.52 10.04
N SER A 53 9.64 13.74 9.00
CA SER A 53 11.09 13.60 9.01
C SER A 53 11.75 14.55 8.02
N ASP A 54 13.07 14.74 8.19
CA ASP A 54 13.97 15.43 7.26
C ASP A 54 14.60 14.47 6.21
N ARG A 55 14.17 13.21 6.18
CA ARG A 55 14.68 12.20 5.24
C ARG A 55 14.42 12.65 3.80
N VAL A 56 15.35 12.29 2.91
CA VAL A 56 15.27 12.57 1.48
C VAL A 56 14.09 11.83 0.88
N VAL A 57 13.29 12.52 0.07
CA VAL A 57 12.21 11.88 -0.71
C VAL A 57 12.76 11.46 -2.06
N ALA A 58 12.74 10.16 -2.32
CA ALA A 58 13.12 9.56 -3.59
C ALA A 58 11.89 9.21 -4.44
N SER A 59 12.09 9.19 -5.76
CA SER A 59 11.18 8.58 -6.73
C SER A 59 11.19 7.06 -6.57
N GLY A 60 10.01 6.45 -6.60
CA GLY A 60 9.83 5.00 -6.57
C GLY A 60 9.83 4.35 -7.95
N MET A 61 10.01 5.10 -9.04
CA MET A 61 9.83 4.59 -10.42
C MET A 61 10.81 3.48 -10.83
N HIS A 62 11.92 3.33 -10.11
CA HIS A 62 12.93 2.29 -10.37
C HIS A 62 13.02 1.25 -9.23
N LEU A 63 12.06 1.28 -8.30
CA LEU A 63 12.02 0.40 -7.13
C LEU A 63 11.02 -0.73 -7.36
N PHE A 64 11.43 -1.71 -8.17
CA PHE A 64 10.58 -2.82 -8.62
C PHE A 64 11.28 -4.19 -8.56
N VAL A 65 12.52 -4.24 -8.07
CA VAL A 65 13.23 -5.49 -7.80
C VAL A 65 12.79 -5.99 -6.42
N TYR A 66 11.94 -7.00 -6.40
CA TYR A 66 11.37 -7.56 -5.18
C TYR A 66 11.73 -9.04 -5.02
N LYS A 67 12.03 -9.46 -3.79
CA LYS A 67 12.18 -10.86 -3.41
C LYS A 67 11.21 -11.17 -2.26
N PRO A 68 10.47 -12.29 -2.30
CA PRO A 68 9.52 -12.67 -1.26
C PRO A 68 10.22 -13.24 0.00
N GLU A 69 11.26 -12.56 0.47
CA GLU A 69 11.97 -12.88 1.70
C GLU A 69 11.38 -12.05 2.84
N ASN A 70 10.54 -12.67 3.67
CA ASN A 70 9.93 -11.99 4.81
C ASN A 70 10.74 -12.21 6.09
N LEU A 71 11.76 -11.37 6.29
CA LEU A 71 12.67 -11.48 7.43
C LEU A 71 12.04 -11.01 8.76
N ASP A 72 10.99 -10.19 8.69
CA ASP A 72 10.26 -9.70 9.88
C ASP A 72 8.73 -9.71 9.62
N PRO A 73 8.09 -10.90 9.62
CA PRO A 73 6.69 -11.03 9.26
C PRO A 73 5.75 -10.19 10.13
N GLY A 74 4.94 -9.36 9.48
CA GLY A 74 3.95 -8.51 10.12
C GLY A 74 4.49 -7.18 10.66
N LYS A 75 5.78 -6.90 10.47
CA LYS A 75 6.39 -5.61 10.81
C LYS A 75 5.63 -4.48 10.11
N LYS A 76 5.19 -3.49 10.88
CA LYS A 76 4.52 -2.30 10.34
C LYS A 76 5.52 -1.38 9.64
N PRO A 77 5.09 -0.59 8.64
CA PRO A 77 5.94 0.45 8.08
C PRO A 77 6.45 1.36 9.20
N GLU A 78 7.72 1.76 9.14
CA GLU A 78 8.28 2.74 10.11
C GLU A 78 7.47 4.03 10.13
N SER A 79 6.93 4.42 8.96
CA SER A 79 6.12 5.61 8.80
C SER A 79 5.06 5.39 7.73
N ILE A 80 3.80 5.46 8.17
CA ILE A 80 2.65 5.41 7.27
C ILE A 80 2.57 6.70 6.43
N TRP A 81 3.15 7.80 6.92
CA TRP A 81 3.06 9.12 6.29
C TRP A 81 4.04 9.24 5.13
N ASP A 82 5.34 9.25 5.41
CA ASP A 82 6.40 9.56 4.45
C ASP A 82 7.17 8.34 3.92
N GLY A 83 6.84 7.11 4.35
CA GLY A 83 7.43 5.88 3.81
C GLY A 83 7.19 5.74 2.30
N PHE A 84 5.94 5.95 1.86
CA PHE A 84 5.60 6.20 0.46
C PHE A 84 4.33 7.05 0.34
N SER A 85 4.07 7.66 -0.80
CA SER A 85 2.87 8.43 -1.13
C SER A 85 2.74 8.61 -2.64
N GLN A 86 1.57 9.04 -3.12
CA GLN A 86 1.44 9.46 -4.52
C GLN A 86 2.27 10.72 -4.78
N TRP A 87 2.78 10.86 -6.01
CA TRP A 87 3.38 12.11 -6.46
C TRP A 87 2.41 12.97 -7.26
N ASP A 88 2.35 12.79 -8.58
CA ASP A 88 1.59 13.62 -9.53
C ASP A 88 0.51 12.82 -10.28
N ARG A 89 0.27 11.59 -9.84
CA ARG A 89 -0.82 10.73 -10.31
C ARG A 89 -2.03 10.86 -9.39
N ASP A 90 -3.19 10.55 -9.94
CA ASP A 90 -4.48 10.61 -9.26
C ASP A 90 -4.85 9.27 -8.58
N ASN A 91 -3.85 8.48 -8.17
CA ASN A 91 -4.01 7.15 -7.56
C ASN A 91 -4.20 7.17 -6.03
N CYS A 92 -4.74 8.27 -5.47
CA CYS A 92 -4.93 8.45 -4.03
C CYS A 92 -5.72 7.31 -3.36
N VAL A 93 -6.71 6.76 -4.07
CA VAL A 93 -7.55 5.66 -3.57
C VAL A 93 -6.72 4.38 -3.39
N SER A 94 -5.87 4.06 -4.37
CA SER A 94 -4.96 2.92 -4.28
C SER A 94 -3.92 3.13 -3.19
N VAL A 95 -3.32 4.32 -3.08
CA VAL A 95 -2.35 4.63 -2.02
C VAL A 95 -2.97 4.46 -0.64
N ALA A 96 -4.17 5.00 -0.39
CA ALA A 96 -4.85 4.85 0.89
C ALA A 96 -5.15 3.38 1.22
N ALA A 97 -5.59 2.58 0.24
CA ALA A 97 -5.85 1.15 0.43
C ALA A 97 -4.56 0.36 0.74
N ILE A 98 -3.46 0.65 0.02
CA ILE A 98 -2.16 0.02 0.25
C ILE A 98 -1.63 0.38 1.64
N LYS A 99 -1.63 1.67 2.00
CA LYS A 99 -1.19 2.11 3.34
C LYS A 99 -1.98 1.44 4.45
N LEU A 100 -3.31 1.39 4.32
CA LEU A 100 -4.14 0.74 5.32
C LEU A 100 -3.89 -0.76 5.39
N ALA A 101 -3.70 -1.43 4.25
CA ALA A 101 -3.35 -2.86 4.23
C ALA A 101 -1.99 -3.12 4.89
N MET A 102 -0.99 -2.27 4.64
CA MET A 102 0.32 -2.37 5.30
C MET A 102 0.21 -2.12 6.81
N GLU A 103 -0.56 -1.12 7.22
CA GLU A 103 -0.83 -0.85 8.63
C GLU A 103 -1.54 -2.02 9.32
N GLN A 104 -2.44 -2.72 8.62
CA GLN A 104 -3.17 -3.86 9.18
C GLN A 104 -2.35 -5.15 9.21
N PHE A 105 -1.62 -5.47 8.16
CA PHE A 105 -0.98 -6.78 8.00
C PHE A 105 0.53 -6.76 8.15
N GLY A 106 1.20 -5.71 7.70
CA GLY A 106 2.67 -5.58 7.65
C GLY A 106 3.12 -4.93 6.34
N GLU A 107 4.34 -4.39 6.31
CA GLU A 107 4.87 -3.60 5.19
C GLU A 107 5.16 -4.41 3.92
N GLN A 108 5.39 -5.73 4.03
CA GLN A 108 5.79 -6.55 2.90
C GLN A 108 4.57 -7.06 2.10
N PRO A 109 4.70 -7.28 0.76
CA PRO A 109 3.68 -7.96 -0.02
C PRO A 109 3.29 -9.34 0.53
N THR A 110 4.24 -10.06 1.13
CA THR A 110 4.01 -11.33 1.84
C THR A 110 3.19 -11.20 3.12
N ASP A 111 3.08 -10.00 3.69
CA ASP A 111 2.18 -9.72 4.81
C ASP A 111 0.79 -9.37 4.30
N VAL A 112 0.70 -8.54 3.27
CA VAL A 112 -0.58 -8.06 2.71
C VAL A 112 -1.36 -9.20 2.04
N PHE A 113 -0.68 -9.98 1.19
CA PHE A 113 -1.29 -11.10 0.48
C PHE A 113 -1.19 -12.40 1.29
N LYS A 114 -1.99 -13.41 0.91
CA LYS A 114 -1.97 -14.71 1.59
C LYS A 114 -0.69 -15.49 1.27
N GLU A 115 -0.19 -15.37 0.05
CA GLU A 115 1.06 -15.98 -0.40
C GLU A 115 1.65 -15.16 -1.56
N VAL A 116 2.97 -15.01 -1.59
CA VAL A 116 3.72 -14.49 -2.73
C VAL A 116 4.87 -15.45 -3.01
N ARG A 117 4.91 -16.01 -4.21
CA ARG A 117 5.91 -16.96 -4.63
C ARG A 117 6.58 -16.48 -5.92
N GLU A 118 7.90 -16.43 -5.91
CA GLU A 118 8.67 -16.20 -7.13
C GLU A 118 8.56 -17.43 -8.05
N ILE A 119 8.39 -17.18 -9.34
CA ILE A 119 8.35 -18.15 -10.42
C ILE A 119 9.28 -17.66 -11.55
N PRO A 120 9.68 -18.50 -12.52
CA PRO A 120 10.72 -18.13 -13.48
C PRO A 120 10.52 -16.78 -14.20
N ASP A 121 9.27 -16.40 -14.50
CA ASP A 121 8.95 -15.17 -15.26
C ASP A 121 8.33 -14.05 -14.39
N GLY A 122 8.37 -14.18 -13.06
CA GLY A 122 7.83 -13.18 -12.13
C GLY A 122 7.28 -13.81 -10.85
N PHE A 123 5.99 -13.60 -10.59
CA PHE A 123 5.38 -13.96 -9.31
C PHE A 123 4.01 -14.62 -9.48
N GLN A 124 3.75 -15.62 -8.64
CA GLN A 124 2.41 -16.06 -8.33
C GLN A 124 2.00 -15.49 -6.97
N VAL A 125 0.87 -14.79 -6.94
CA VAL A 125 0.34 -14.14 -5.74
C VAL A 125 -1.03 -14.73 -5.44
N THR A 126 -1.23 -15.23 -4.23
CA THR A 126 -2.55 -15.64 -3.73
C THR A 126 -3.08 -14.54 -2.84
N LEU A 127 -4.21 -13.94 -3.23
CA LEU A 127 -4.91 -12.93 -2.44
C LEU A 127 -5.63 -13.56 -1.26
N ARG A 128 -6.06 -12.75 -0.29
CA ARG A 128 -6.77 -13.24 0.92
C ARG A 128 -8.18 -13.77 0.64
N ASN A 129 -8.77 -13.42 -0.50
CA ASN A 129 -10.01 -14.01 -1.02
C ASN A 129 -9.77 -15.30 -1.85
N ASN A 130 -8.55 -15.85 -1.82
CA ASN A 130 -8.11 -17.03 -2.57
C ASN A 130 -8.05 -16.88 -4.10
N GLN A 131 -8.17 -15.66 -4.64
CA GLN A 131 -7.85 -15.42 -6.05
C GLN A 131 -6.34 -15.52 -6.27
N THR A 132 -5.93 -16.28 -7.29
CA THR A 132 -4.52 -16.38 -7.70
C THR A 132 -4.23 -15.48 -8.89
N ILE A 133 -3.15 -14.72 -8.77
CA ILE A 133 -2.67 -13.75 -9.74
C ILE A 133 -1.28 -14.17 -10.21
N TYR A 134 -1.02 -14.03 -11.52
CA TYR A 134 0.31 -14.16 -12.10
C TYR A 134 0.75 -12.77 -12.57
N LEU A 135 1.87 -12.30 -12.04
CA LEU A 135 2.43 -11.00 -12.31
C LEU A 135 3.82 -11.20 -12.92
N THR A 136 4.08 -10.63 -14.10
CA THR A 136 5.41 -10.72 -14.71
C THR A 136 6.36 -9.64 -14.14
N GLN A 137 7.66 -9.83 -14.32
CA GLN A 137 8.65 -8.80 -13.98
C GLN A 137 8.40 -7.48 -14.75
N ASP A 138 8.08 -7.57 -16.04
CA ASP A 138 7.79 -6.40 -16.88
C ASP A 138 6.55 -5.64 -16.41
N GLU A 139 5.53 -6.34 -15.91
CA GLU A 139 4.32 -5.71 -15.36
C GLU A 139 4.62 -4.99 -14.06
N LEU A 140 5.48 -5.56 -13.21
CA LEU A 140 5.93 -4.91 -11.99
C LEU A 140 6.75 -3.64 -12.30
N GLU A 141 7.65 -3.68 -13.27
CA GLU A 141 8.37 -2.50 -13.76
C GLU A 141 7.41 -1.44 -14.31
N MET A 142 6.48 -1.84 -15.19
CA MET A 142 5.47 -0.94 -15.76
C MET A 142 4.58 -0.30 -14.69
N ALA A 143 4.21 -1.06 -13.65
CA ALA A 143 3.44 -0.54 -12.53
C ALA A 143 4.23 0.50 -11.74
N SER A 144 5.51 0.25 -11.43
CA SER A 144 6.34 1.19 -10.66
C SER A 144 6.53 2.53 -11.40
N THR A 145 6.77 2.49 -12.70
CA THR A 145 6.92 3.68 -13.54
C THR A 145 5.59 4.42 -13.72
N SER A 146 4.47 3.69 -13.80
CA SER A 146 3.13 4.26 -13.95
C SER A 146 2.57 4.87 -12.67
N ALA A 147 2.83 4.25 -11.50
CA ALA A 147 2.34 4.67 -10.19
C ALA A 147 2.93 6.01 -9.76
N ARG A 148 4.21 6.26 -10.10
CA ARG A 148 4.97 7.45 -9.70
C ARG A 148 4.85 7.72 -8.21
N PHE A 149 5.05 6.66 -7.42
CA PHE A 149 5.15 6.81 -5.98
C PHE A 149 6.45 7.53 -5.62
N LYS A 150 6.43 8.18 -4.46
CA LYS A 150 7.58 8.82 -3.85
C LYS A 150 7.59 8.54 -2.36
N GLY A 151 8.75 8.59 -1.74
CA GLY A 151 8.85 8.25 -0.32
C GLY A 151 10.26 8.36 0.22
N THR A 152 10.37 8.22 1.53
CA THR A 152 11.65 8.26 2.25
C THR A 152 12.21 6.87 2.52
N ASP A 153 11.41 5.83 2.27
CA ASP A 153 11.78 4.44 2.51
C ASP A 153 11.73 3.62 1.20
N PRO A 154 12.90 3.25 0.63
CA PRO A 154 13.00 2.44 -0.58
C PRO A 154 12.37 1.04 -0.46
N GLN A 155 12.38 0.43 0.73
CA GLN A 155 11.78 -0.88 0.95
C GLN A 155 10.27 -0.78 0.90
N THR A 156 9.70 0.18 1.64
CA THR A 156 8.25 0.48 1.59
C THR A 156 7.81 0.85 0.17
N LEU A 157 8.60 1.63 -0.59
CA LEU A 157 8.30 1.96 -1.99
C LEU A 157 8.28 0.72 -2.89
N THR A 158 9.27 -0.16 -2.76
CA THR A 158 9.32 -1.44 -3.50
C THR A 158 8.06 -2.28 -3.20
N SER A 159 7.72 -2.43 -1.92
CA SER A 159 6.51 -3.15 -1.50
C SER A 159 5.24 -2.51 -2.04
N ALA A 160 5.11 -1.19 -1.99
CA ALA A 160 3.96 -0.47 -2.48
C ALA A 160 3.79 -0.60 -4.00
N ASN A 161 4.89 -0.51 -4.76
CA ASN A 161 4.88 -0.76 -6.21
C ASN A 161 4.43 -2.18 -6.54
N PHE A 162 4.92 -3.18 -5.79
CA PHE A 162 4.49 -4.57 -5.97
C PHE A 162 2.99 -4.76 -5.72
N ILE A 163 2.49 -4.24 -4.59
CA ILE A 163 1.07 -4.34 -4.24
C ILE A 163 0.20 -3.61 -5.28
N TYR A 164 0.63 -2.43 -5.75
CA TYR A 164 -0.04 -1.70 -6.81
C TYR A 164 -0.06 -2.47 -8.14
N ALA A 165 1.03 -3.17 -8.47
CA ALA A 165 1.12 -4.01 -9.66
C ALA A 165 0.10 -5.16 -9.63
N VAL A 166 -0.07 -5.80 -8.46
CA VAL A 166 -1.10 -6.81 -8.24
C VAL A 166 -2.50 -6.21 -8.39
N MET A 167 -2.77 -5.02 -7.82
CA MET A 167 -4.06 -4.35 -7.98
C MET A 167 -4.39 -4.11 -9.47
N ALA A 168 -3.41 -3.66 -10.26
CA ALA A 168 -3.59 -3.42 -11.69
C ALA A 168 -3.88 -4.73 -12.45
N LYS A 169 -3.25 -5.84 -12.06
CA LYS A 169 -3.50 -7.15 -12.67
C LYS A 169 -4.91 -7.67 -12.35
N VAL A 170 -5.38 -7.47 -11.12
CA VAL A 170 -6.76 -7.81 -10.75
C VAL A 170 -7.76 -6.96 -11.53
N GLU A 171 -7.48 -5.67 -11.70
CA GLU A 171 -8.30 -4.76 -12.52
C GLU A 171 -8.35 -5.22 -13.99
N GLN A 172 -7.20 -5.56 -14.56
CA GLN A 172 -7.10 -6.09 -15.92
C GLN A 172 -8.01 -7.31 -16.10
N GLN A 173 -7.85 -8.33 -15.25
CA GLN A 173 -8.65 -9.57 -15.32
C GLN A 173 -10.15 -9.31 -15.11
N THR A 174 -10.49 -8.40 -14.19
CA THR A 174 -11.89 -8.02 -13.91
C THR A 174 -12.53 -7.37 -15.13
N GLN A 175 -11.85 -6.41 -15.77
CA GLN A 175 -12.37 -5.78 -16.98
C GLN A 175 -12.42 -6.75 -18.17
N GLN A 176 -11.42 -7.62 -18.34
CA GLN A 176 -11.41 -8.63 -19.41
C GLN A 176 -12.65 -9.53 -19.30
N LYS A 177 -12.95 -9.99 -18.09
CA LYS A 177 -14.15 -10.79 -17.81
C LYS A 177 -15.43 -10.01 -18.09
N ALA A 178 -15.52 -8.76 -17.63
CA ALA A 178 -16.72 -7.93 -17.79
C ALA A 178 -17.00 -7.56 -19.27
N LYS A 179 -15.95 -7.27 -20.05
CA LYS A 179 -16.05 -6.90 -21.46
C LYS A 179 -16.11 -8.11 -22.40
N ASN A 180 -15.86 -9.31 -21.91
CA ASN A 180 -15.62 -10.50 -22.72
C ASN A 180 -14.60 -10.23 -23.84
N GLY A 181 -13.48 -9.60 -23.50
CA GLY A 181 -12.51 -9.11 -24.48
C GLY A 181 -11.16 -8.78 -23.87
N HIS A 182 -10.19 -8.46 -24.73
CA HIS A 182 -8.85 -8.09 -24.30
C HIS A 182 -8.84 -6.71 -23.62
N VAL A 183 -8.11 -6.63 -22.50
CA VAL A 183 -7.74 -5.38 -21.82
C VAL A 183 -6.25 -5.48 -21.53
N SER A 184 -5.50 -4.46 -21.94
CA SER A 184 -4.06 -4.38 -21.66
C SER A 184 -3.79 -4.05 -20.20
N TYR A 185 -2.60 -4.40 -19.72
CA TYR A 185 -2.16 -4.05 -18.37
C TYR A 185 -2.04 -2.52 -18.21
N GLY A 186 -1.58 -1.81 -19.25
CA GLY A 186 -1.50 -0.35 -19.28
C GLY A 186 -2.87 0.34 -19.15
N GLU A 187 -3.93 -0.20 -19.76
CA GLU A 187 -5.29 0.31 -19.56
C GLU A 187 -5.76 0.15 -18.11
N ALA A 188 -5.44 -0.99 -17.48
CA ALA A 188 -5.76 -1.21 -16.07
C ALA A 188 -5.00 -0.23 -15.15
N LEU A 189 -3.71 0.00 -15.39
CA LEU A 189 -2.93 1.04 -14.70
C LEU A 189 -3.54 2.43 -14.89
N GLY A 190 -4.07 2.73 -16.09
CA GLY A 190 -4.79 3.97 -16.37
C GLY A 190 -6.05 4.14 -15.51
N VAL A 191 -6.75 3.05 -15.18
CA VAL A 191 -7.89 3.09 -14.25
C VAL A 191 -7.43 3.41 -12.83
N LEU A 192 -6.39 2.74 -12.32
CA LEU A 192 -5.89 2.98 -10.97
C LEU A 192 -5.30 4.39 -10.80
N ASN A 193 -4.71 4.95 -11.86
CA ASN A 193 -4.22 6.32 -11.89
C ASN A 193 -5.30 7.38 -12.09
N ASN A 194 -6.58 7.01 -12.10
CA ASN A 194 -7.69 7.94 -12.21
C ASN A 194 -8.44 8.05 -10.87
N ARG A 195 -8.61 9.29 -10.38
CA ARG A 195 -9.25 9.65 -9.10
C ARG A 195 -10.68 9.17 -8.90
N ARG A 196 -11.30 8.56 -9.92
CA ARG A 196 -12.71 8.14 -9.93
C ARG A 196 -12.95 6.79 -9.25
N ASP A 197 -11.90 6.14 -8.79
CA ASP A 197 -12.00 4.85 -8.14
C ASP A 197 -12.60 4.97 -6.73
N ALA A 198 -13.31 3.95 -6.28
CA ALA A 198 -13.95 3.93 -4.96
C ALA A 198 -13.14 3.05 -3.99
N LEU A 199 -13.10 3.41 -2.70
CA LEU A 199 -12.39 2.63 -1.67
C LEU A 199 -12.76 1.12 -1.67
N PRO A 200 -14.04 0.73 -1.78
CA PRO A 200 -14.40 -0.69 -1.90
C PRO A 200 -13.76 -1.41 -3.09
N LEU A 201 -13.61 -0.72 -4.24
CA LEU A 201 -12.98 -1.29 -5.43
C LEU A 201 -11.48 -1.47 -5.21
N ALA A 202 -10.81 -0.50 -4.58
CA ALA A 202 -9.39 -0.64 -4.23
C ALA A 202 -9.16 -1.81 -3.26
N PHE A 203 -10.00 -1.98 -2.23
CA PHE A 203 -9.92 -3.15 -1.34
C PHE A 203 -10.26 -4.46 -2.06
N ALA A 204 -11.21 -4.46 -3.00
CA ALA A 204 -11.51 -5.64 -3.82
C ALA A 204 -10.31 -6.06 -4.66
N ARG A 205 -9.56 -5.12 -5.25
CA ARG A 205 -8.33 -5.39 -6.01
C ARG A 205 -7.19 -5.95 -5.15
N LEU A 206 -7.24 -5.76 -3.84
CA LEU A 206 -6.33 -6.40 -2.88
C LEU A 206 -6.86 -7.74 -2.35
N GLY A 207 -8.08 -8.15 -2.74
CA GLY A 207 -8.75 -9.31 -2.18
C GLY A 207 -9.20 -9.13 -0.72
N LEU A 208 -9.44 -7.87 -0.31
CA LEU A 208 -9.73 -7.47 1.07
C LEU A 208 -11.18 -6.99 1.28
N ALA A 209 -12.02 -6.95 0.25
CA ALA A 209 -13.37 -6.41 0.32
C ALA A 209 -14.20 -7.01 1.48
N GLU A 210 -14.14 -8.32 1.67
CA GLU A 210 -14.88 -9.03 2.73
C GLU A 210 -14.34 -8.76 4.15
N GLN A 211 -13.12 -8.23 4.26
CA GLN A 211 -12.45 -7.92 5.53
C GLN A 211 -12.62 -6.46 5.94
N THR A 212 -13.09 -5.61 5.02
CA THR A 212 -13.38 -4.21 5.28
C THR A 212 -14.86 -3.97 5.55
N GLU A 213 -15.16 -2.92 6.30
CA GLU A 213 -16.51 -2.45 6.57
C GLU A 213 -16.55 -0.92 6.51
N MET A 214 -17.72 -0.38 6.16
CA MET A 214 -17.96 1.05 6.30
C MET A 214 -18.08 1.39 7.79
N VAL A 215 -17.50 2.52 8.20
CA VAL A 215 -17.47 2.97 9.59
C VAL A 215 -17.82 4.44 9.68
N ALA A 216 -18.21 4.88 10.87
CA ALA A 216 -18.39 6.30 11.14
C ALA A 216 -17.02 7.02 11.02
N PRO A 217 -16.93 8.18 10.35
CA PRO A 217 -15.68 8.93 10.29
C PRO A 217 -15.19 9.39 11.67
N GLU A 218 -16.08 9.46 12.66
CA GLU A 218 -15.74 9.72 14.07
C GLU A 218 -14.91 8.58 14.67
N ASP A 219 -15.10 7.32 14.24
CA ASP A 219 -14.23 6.21 14.68
C ASP A 219 -12.77 6.49 14.30
N LEU A 220 -12.55 7.01 13.09
CA LEU A 220 -11.22 7.34 12.58
C LEU A 220 -10.61 8.48 13.37
N ALA A 221 -11.39 9.54 13.64
CA ALA A 221 -10.97 10.67 14.48
C ALA A 221 -10.63 10.22 15.91
N ASN A 222 -11.32 9.21 16.44
CA ASN A 222 -11.06 8.59 17.74
C ASN A 222 -9.89 7.58 17.73
N GLY A 223 -9.16 7.46 16.62
CA GLY A 223 -7.93 6.68 16.55
C GLY A 223 -8.04 5.34 15.84
N ARG A 224 -9.23 4.92 15.39
CA ARG A 224 -9.37 3.68 14.61
C ARG A 224 -8.66 3.84 13.26
N PRO A 225 -7.70 2.98 12.89
CA PRO A 225 -7.11 3.02 11.57
C PRO A 225 -8.16 2.77 10.49
N GLY A 226 -8.16 3.59 9.44
CA GLY A 226 -9.13 3.49 8.35
C GLY A 226 -8.78 4.38 7.18
N ALA A 227 -9.39 4.14 6.02
CA ALA A 227 -9.30 5.01 4.86
C ALA A 227 -10.61 5.76 4.68
N PHE A 228 -10.54 7.00 4.23
CA PHE A 228 -11.73 7.81 4.02
C PHE A 228 -11.60 8.67 2.77
N HIS A 229 -12.74 9.16 2.32
CA HIS A 229 -12.83 10.11 1.24
C HIS A 229 -14.02 11.05 1.48
N GLY A 230 -13.85 12.32 1.11
CA GLY A 230 -14.91 13.31 1.27
C GLY A 230 -16.03 13.15 0.23
N ALA A 231 -17.24 12.80 0.66
CA ALA A 231 -18.49 12.97 -0.06
C ALA A 231 -18.81 14.46 -0.24
N ASN A 232 -18.11 15.11 -1.15
CA ASN A 232 -18.66 16.25 -1.86
C ASN A 232 -18.48 16.16 -3.37
N GLY A 233 -17.82 15.11 -3.89
CA GLY A 233 -17.79 14.78 -5.33
C GLY A 233 -17.31 15.89 -6.26
N LYS A 234 -16.96 17.07 -5.75
CA LYS A 234 -16.35 18.14 -6.49
C LYS A 234 -15.00 17.63 -6.90
N ASP A 235 -14.67 17.86 -8.16
CA ASP A 235 -13.37 17.56 -8.70
C ASP A 235 -12.28 18.03 -7.74
N GLY A 236 -11.55 17.06 -7.18
CA GLY A 236 -10.42 17.31 -6.30
C GLY A 236 -10.64 17.10 -4.80
N THR A 237 -11.48 16.20 -4.29
CA THR A 237 -11.28 15.65 -2.92
C THR A 237 -10.18 14.58 -2.93
N HIS A 238 -9.37 14.49 -1.86
CA HIS A 238 -8.29 13.51 -1.74
C HIS A 238 -8.74 12.35 -0.85
N THR A 239 -8.53 11.12 -1.32
CA THR A 239 -8.66 9.91 -0.51
C THR A 239 -7.42 9.76 0.35
N SER A 240 -7.61 9.55 1.65
CA SER A 240 -6.52 9.49 2.63
C SER A 240 -6.71 8.31 3.57
N VAL A 241 -5.62 7.92 4.22
CA VAL A 241 -5.65 7.01 5.38
C VAL A 241 -5.59 7.83 6.67
N SER A 242 -6.26 7.35 7.70
CA SER A 242 -6.28 7.85 9.07
C SER A 242 -5.61 6.84 9.97
N VAL A 243 -4.59 7.26 10.73
CA VAL A 243 -3.93 6.44 11.76
C VAL A 243 -3.75 7.31 13.01
N GLY A 244 -4.20 6.81 14.17
CA GLY A 244 -4.13 7.56 15.42
C GLY A 244 -4.91 8.88 15.43
N GLY A 245 -5.99 8.98 14.66
CA GLY A 245 -6.83 10.18 14.61
C GLY A 245 -6.30 11.28 13.70
N ARG A 246 -5.31 10.97 12.85
CA ARG A 246 -4.68 11.94 11.95
C ARG A 246 -4.70 11.46 10.52
N GLU A 247 -4.88 12.37 9.59
CA GLU A 247 -4.94 12.07 8.16
C GLU A 247 -3.56 12.06 7.48
N GLU A 248 -3.39 11.22 6.47
CA GLU A 248 -2.23 11.21 5.59
C GLU A 248 -2.45 12.12 4.39
N ARG A 249 -1.47 12.98 4.10
CA ARG A 249 -1.60 14.04 3.08
C ARG A 249 -0.35 14.06 2.19
N TRP A 250 -0.36 13.31 1.09
CA TRP A 250 0.72 13.25 0.09
C TRP A 250 2.15 13.11 0.66
N GLY A 251 2.32 12.26 1.67
CA GLY A 251 3.61 12.04 2.33
C GLY A 251 3.78 12.81 3.64
N ASN A 252 2.82 13.63 4.04
CA ASN A 252 2.86 14.41 5.28
C ASN A 252 1.82 13.91 6.28
N GLN A 253 2.04 14.26 7.56
CA GLN A 253 1.06 14.08 8.61
C GLN A 253 0.15 15.31 8.66
N GLY A 254 -1.12 15.10 8.30
CA GLY A 254 -2.15 16.12 8.32
C GLY A 254 -2.70 16.40 9.72
N GLY A 255 -3.80 17.15 9.74
CA GLY A 255 -4.55 17.48 10.96
C GLY A 255 -5.38 16.32 11.49
N PRO A 256 -6.31 16.59 12.42
CA PRO A 256 -7.29 15.61 12.86
C PRO A 256 -8.07 15.04 11.68
N SER A 257 -8.38 13.74 11.74
CA SER A 257 -9.20 13.08 10.72
C SER A 257 -10.58 13.75 10.61
N PRO A 258 -11.07 14.01 9.39
CA PRO A 258 -12.32 14.74 9.19
C PRO A 258 -13.53 13.89 9.61
N THR A 259 -14.56 14.58 10.09
CA THR A 259 -15.83 13.99 10.54
C THR A 259 -17.02 14.60 9.77
N GLY A 260 -18.22 14.06 10.00
CA GLY A 260 -19.48 14.55 9.44
C GLY A 260 -19.96 13.79 8.20
N ASP A 261 -21.23 14.05 7.86
CA ASP A 261 -22.03 13.27 6.89
C ASP A 261 -21.45 13.20 5.47
N ASN A 262 -20.56 14.16 5.16
CA ASN A 262 -19.88 14.25 3.87
C ASN A 262 -18.53 13.52 3.87
N ILE A 263 -18.29 12.57 4.79
CA ILE A 263 -17.09 11.72 4.80
C ILE A 263 -17.55 10.27 4.80
N TYR A 264 -17.15 9.50 3.79
CA TYR A 264 -17.31 8.06 3.82
C TYR A 264 -15.99 7.41 4.22
N ALA A 265 -16.05 6.51 5.19
CA ALA A 265 -14.88 5.86 5.77
C ALA A 265 -15.03 4.34 5.76
N TYR A 266 -13.91 3.66 5.56
CA TYR A 266 -13.77 2.22 5.61
C TYR A 266 -12.63 1.86 6.55
N ALA A 267 -12.84 0.81 7.35
CA ALA A 267 -11.81 0.23 8.18
C ALA A 267 -11.87 -1.28 8.08
N PHE A 268 -10.83 -1.94 8.57
CA PHE A 268 -10.87 -3.38 8.78
C PHE A 268 -11.85 -3.75 9.89
N LYS A 269 -12.54 -4.87 9.70
CA LYS A 269 -13.42 -5.47 10.72
C LYS A 269 -12.60 -5.87 11.95
N LYS A 270 -13.15 -5.67 13.15
CA LYS A 270 -12.41 -5.89 14.41
C LYS A 270 -11.96 -7.34 14.66
N ASN A 271 -12.57 -8.33 14.00
CA ASN A 271 -12.32 -9.76 14.22
C ASN A 271 -11.69 -10.46 13.00
N ILE A 272 -10.85 -9.78 12.23
CA ILE A 272 -10.09 -10.46 11.18
C ILE A 272 -9.12 -11.42 11.88
N GLU A 273 -9.33 -12.73 11.70
CA GLU A 273 -8.32 -13.70 12.06
C GLU A 273 -7.04 -13.36 11.28
N LEU A 274 -6.02 -12.87 11.99
CA LEU A 274 -4.65 -12.84 11.50
C LEU A 274 -4.16 -14.29 11.44
N THR A 275 -4.68 -15.08 10.51
CA THR A 275 -4.24 -16.45 10.28
C THR A 275 -2.86 -16.42 9.63
N GLN A 276 -1.82 -16.23 10.44
CA GLN A 276 -0.46 -16.62 10.09
C GLN A 276 -0.23 -18.07 10.50
N ARG A 277 -0.22 -18.99 9.52
CA ARG A 277 0.35 -20.35 9.58
C ARG A 277 0.69 -20.73 8.12
N HIS A 278 1.87 -21.19 7.70
CA HIS A 278 3.02 -21.81 8.35
C HIS A 278 4.26 -21.70 7.44
N GLY A 279 5.45 -21.55 8.03
CA GLY A 279 6.68 -22.07 7.42
C GLY A 279 6.69 -23.60 7.45
N PRO A 280 7.41 -24.28 6.54
CA PRO A 280 7.33 -25.73 6.40
C PRO A 280 7.97 -26.41 7.63
N GLY A 281 7.17 -27.01 8.51
CA GLY A 281 7.67 -27.93 9.55
C GLY A 281 7.03 -27.93 10.95
N GLY A 282 5.94 -27.20 11.23
CA GLY A 282 5.34 -27.15 12.58
C GLY A 282 4.05 -27.97 12.73
N VAL A 283 4.08 -29.04 13.53
CA VAL A 283 2.89 -29.84 13.89
C VAL A 283 1.86 -28.98 14.64
N ALA A 284 0.61 -29.01 14.17
CA ALA A 284 -0.51 -28.30 14.80
C ALA A 284 -0.79 -28.82 16.22
N LYS A 285 -0.66 -27.94 17.22
CA LYS A 285 -1.39 -28.08 18.49
C LYS A 285 -2.61 -27.19 18.45
N THR A 286 -3.78 -27.82 18.45
CA THR A 286 -5.09 -27.22 18.74
C THR A 286 -5.21 -26.98 20.25
N SER A 287 -5.56 -25.76 20.66
CA SER A 287 -6.15 -25.52 21.98
C SER A 287 -7.55 -24.96 21.78
N LEU A 288 -8.55 -25.81 21.97
CA LEU A 288 -9.94 -25.42 22.13
C LEU A 288 -10.10 -24.84 23.53
N SER A 289 -10.44 -23.55 23.64
CA SER A 289 -10.90 -22.97 24.91
C SER A 289 -12.41 -23.17 25.03
N SER A 290 -12.82 -23.99 26.00
CA SER A 290 -14.22 -24.24 26.35
C SER A 290 -14.88 -22.99 26.96
N ALA A 291 -15.97 -22.53 26.37
CA ALA A 291 -16.93 -21.63 27.04
C ALA A 291 -18.09 -22.45 27.59
N ARG A 292 -18.27 -22.38 28.91
CA ARG A 292 -19.31 -23.08 29.69
C ARG A 292 -20.70 -22.52 29.36
N LEU A 293 -21.67 -23.41 29.11
CA LEU A 293 -23.10 -23.10 29.18
C LEU A 293 -23.49 -22.79 30.64
N ALA A 294 -24.13 -21.64 30.86
CA ALA A 294 -24.89 -21.35 32.07
C ALA A 294 -26.37 -21.64 31.80
N GLY A 295 -26.98 -22.44 32.68
CA GLY A 295 -28.32 -22.98 32.53
C GLY A 295 -29.44 -21.97 32.81
N PHE A 296 -30.55 -22.18 32.09
CA PHE A 296 -31.86 -21.63 32.42
C PHE A 296 -32.69 -22.73 33.08
N ASN A 297 -33.09 -22.50 34.34
CA ASN A 297 -34.18 -23.21 35.00
C ASN A 297 -35.44 -22.34 34.92
N ALA A 298 -36.55 -22.92 34.47
CA ALA A 298 -37.90 -22.36 34.59
C ALA A 298 -38.61 -22.95 35.82
N PRO A 299 -39.49 -22.20 36.51
CA PRO A 299 -40.46 -22.76 37.45
C PRO A 299 -41.91 -22.69 36.89
N PRO A 300 -42.89 -23.31 37.58
CA PRO A 300 -43.91 -24.21 37.04
C PRO A 300 -45.04 -23.57 36.23
#